data_AF-A0A1I3F675-F1
#
_entry.id   AF-A0A1I3F675-F1
#
_cell.length_a   1.000
_cell.length_b   1.000
_cell.length_c   1.000
_cell.angle_alpha   90.00
_cell.angle_beta   90.00
_cell.angle_gamma   90.00
#
_symmetry.space_group_name_H-M   'P 1'
#
loop_
_entity.id
_entity.type
_entity.pdbx_description
1 polymer ?
#
loop_
_entity_poly.entity_id
_entity_poly.type
_entity_poly.pdbx_seq_one_letter_code
_entity_poly.pdbx_strand_id
1 'polypeptide(L)'
;MNRRCCLLGLVAWLMPLVALQAVSAAEFYQVRGGIPNSQYFFKANIVGNQYLFFVGNSVLAGTGLKDGNLRYSAQMVKEFKKSFPDANIIETRHTQPGGSWFGQFRVSRGQPVFGEVIASGHLAILDFAADDRHADIAQVKTSVEGLLRQITRYRGTHSRILVYTLTPEMLQDYKTGKTPEYIQVCEQIAAHYGIPSVNLAQYAAEQILAGKISFADFSADGVNPTDAGAKIYAEGIAKFVEALMAATPIPEKPTAYPLPPALFPETNDNGCIIAYEDPQVKRSAEWKPGQVSPIGPFRHLLITEQPGATLSLQFKGSEIGLIDVVDKDSADFEYSIDGGPFRKLAAPKDVTAPTMRPVSLVAGLDREKEHELILKTASPGTARVGGLLLNGMIANALAGLTKLQQIDQIYAGIDPITYQPPAGRFANIPKTMEKLRNGVDLRMVLLGDSIMGNTSGSAFELLLMRDYPKCNVIKIASLRSSTGCKYYREENRVQDYVLKHNPDLLVIGGISNGGDAEAVRSVIQQVRAQKPDTEVLLLTPVFGAMRDEHIRTYTRDIDTTTSNFRYNMQKVAAEEHCAFFDMTGPWWEYIQSTGKTYGWFMGDAVHANDRGCQIIGRLLEIWFKE
;
A
#
# COMPACT_ATOMS: atom_id res chain seq x y z
N MET A 1 48.08 20.85 -60.88
CA MET A 1 49.05 19.79 -61.27
C MET A 1 48.48 18.42 -60.95
N ASN A 2 48.95 17.37 -61.64
CA ASN A 2 48.84 15.91 -61.39
C ASN A 2 47.60 15.39 -60.63
N ARG A 3 46.62 14.66 -61.21
CA ARG A 3 46.63 13.47 -62.11
C ARG A 3 47.39 12.23 -61.59
N ARG A 4 46.60 11.26 -61.09
CA ARG A 4 46.71 9.77 -61.08
C ARG A 4 45.31 9.29 -60.62
N CYS A 5 44.54 8.36 -61.20
CA CYS A 5 44.73 7.26 -62.17
C CYS A 5 45.68 6.13 -61.72
N CYS A 6 45.34 4.84 -61.73
CA CYS A 6 44.09 4.04 -61.83
C CYS A 6 44.35 2.67 -61.09
N LEU A 7 43.63 1.52 -61.16
CA LEU A 7 42.45 1.02 -61.89
C LEU A 7 41.86 -0.26 -61.21
N LEU A 8 40.55 -0.53 -61.37
CA LEU A 8 39.86 -1.85 -61.26
C LEU A 8 39.81 -2.63 -59.91
N GLY A 9 38.77 -3.47 -59.77
CA GLY A 9 38.56 -4.35 -58.60
C GLY A 9 37.15 -4.99 -58.52
N LEU A 10 36.64 -5.56 -59.62
CA LEU A 10 35.25 -6.03 -59.71
C LEU A 10 35.16 -7.54 -59.41
N VAL A 11 34.54 -7.90 -58.27
CA VAL A 11 34.23 -9.29 -57.90
C VAL A 11 32.78 -9.37 -57.44
N ALA A 12 31.92 -9.97 -58.26
CA ALA A 12 30.55 -10.29 -57.89
C ALA A 12 30.49 -11.72 -57.35
N TRP A 13 29.88 -11.91 -56.18
CA TRP A 13 29.50 -13.24 -55.67
C TRP A 13 27.99 -13.33 -55.54
N LEU A 14 27.39 -14.21 -56.33
CA LEU A 14 26.00 -14.64 -56.17
C LEU A 14 25.95 -15.73 -55.11
N MET A 15 25.16 -15.52 -54.04
CA MET A 15 24.56 -16.61 -53.28
C MET A 15 23.10 -16.27 -52.96
N PRO A 16 22.13 -17.03 -53.50
CA PRO A 16 20.76 -16.98 -53.03
C PRO A 16 20.60 -17.92 -51.83
N LEU A 17 19.89 -17.48 -50.81
CA LEU A 17 19.10 -18.39 -49.99
C LEU A 17 17.85 -17.67 -49.48
N VAL A 18 16.69 -18.07 -49.99
CA VAL A 18 15.41 -17.70 -49.37
C VAL A 18 15.31 -18.51 -48.09
N ALA A 19 15.65 -17.89 -46.96
CA ALA A 19 15.31 -18.44 -45.67
C ALA A 19 13.78 -18.40 -45.53
N LEU A 20 13.12 -19.54 -45.77
CA LEU A 20 11.79 -19.74 -45.22
C LEU A 20 11.94 -19.59 -43.71
N GLN A 21 11.36 -18.53 -43.14
CA GLN A 21 11.12 -18.48 -41.71
C GLN A 21 10.18 -19.65 -41.40
N ALA A 22 10.73 -20.69 -40.78
CA ALA A 22 9.90 -21.63 -40.06
C ALA A 22 9.11 -20.81 -39.05
N VAL A 23 7.77 -20.86 -39.12
CA VAL A 23 6.92 -20.29 -38.08
C VAL A 23 7.25 -21.08 -36.82
N SER A 24 8.07 -20.50 -35.94
CA SER A 24 8.32 -21.11 -34.64
C SER A 24 6.98 -21.27 -33.94
N ALA A 25 6.74 -22.44 -33.34
CA ALA A 25 5.61 -22.60 -32.45
C ALA A 25 5.64 -21.43 -31.46
N ALA A 26 4.52 -20.71 -31.33
CA ALA A 26 4.46 -19.54 -30.47
C ALA A 26 4.72 -20.01 -29.03
N GLU A 27 5.89 -19.68 -28.48
CA GLU A 27 6.22 -20.11 -27.12
C GLU A 27 5.18 -19.54 -26.15
N PHE A 28 4.65 -20.39 -25.26
CA PHE A 28 3.65 -20.01 -24.27
C PHE A 28 4.20 -19.03 -23.20
N TYR A 29 5.38 -18.47 -23.39
CA TYR A 29 5.98 -17.42 -22.58
C TYR A 29 6.91 -16.56 -23.43
N GLN A 30 7.20 -15.35 -22.95
CA GLN A 30 8.06 -14.38 -23.62
C GLN A 30 8.92 -13.69 -22.56
N VAL A 31 10.24 -13.81 -22.62
CA VAL A 31 11.12 -13.31 -21.55
C VAL A 31 11.43 -11.81 -21.65
N ARG A 32 11.41 -11.25 -22.88
CA ARG A 32 11.55 -9.81 -23.17
C ARG A 32 12.74 -9.18 -22.41
N GLY A 33 12.53 -8.10 -21.65
CA GLY A 33 13.57 -7.43 -20.85
C GLY A 33 13.87 -8.10 -19.49
N GLY A 34 13.28 -9.25 -19.20
CA GLY A 34 13.47 -10.00 -17.97
C GLY A 34 13.02 -9.25 -16.70
N ILE A 35 13.56 -9.67 -15.55
CA ILE A 35 13.36 -8.98 -14.26
C ILE A 35 14.68 -8.61 -13.55
N PRO A 36 15.67 -7.99 -14.22
CA PRO A 36 17.02 -7.78 -13.68
C PRO A 36 17.05 -7.02 -12.35
N ASN A 37 16.16 -6.03 -12.16
CA ASN A 37 16.03 -5.32 -10.88
C ASN A 37 15.63 -6.26 -9.74
N SER A 38 14.70 -7.20 -9.98
CA SER A 38 14.30 -8.19 -8.99
C SER A 38 15.37 -9.25 -8.72
N GLN A 39 16.11 -9.67 -9.73
CA GLN A 39 17.28 -10.55 -9.53
C GLN A 39 18.34 -9.86 -8.65
N TYR A 40 18.56 -8.55 -8.81
CA TYR A 40 19.40 -7.76 -7.88
C TYR A 40 18.83 -7.79 -6.45
N PHE A 41 17.53 -7.52 -6.27
CA PHE A 41 16.94 -7.49 -4.93
C PHE A 41 16.98 -8.86 -4.23
N PHE A 42 16.75 -9.96 -4.97
CA PHE A 42 16.93 -11.33 -4.46
C PHE A 42 18.37 -11.59 -4.04
N LYS A 43 19.35 -11.30 -4.91
CA LYS A 43 20.78 -11.44 -4.61
C LYS A 43 21.22 -10.61 -3.40
N ALA A 44 20.66 -9.41 -3.22
CA ALA A 44 21.01 -8.52 -2.12
C ALA A 44 20.34 -8.89 -0.79
N ASN A 45 19.26 -9.68 -0.80
CA ASN A 45 18.49 -10.14 0.37
C ASN A 45 18.09 -9.04 1.38
N ILE A 46 17.94 -7.80 0.91
CA ILE A 46 17.63 -6.64 1.76
C ILE A 46 16.17 -6.72 2.20
N VAL A 47 15.94 -6.88 3.52
CA VAL A 47 14.62 -6.84 4.16
C VAL A 47 13.86 -5.56 3.76
N GLY A 48 12.57 -5.70 3.45
CA GLY A 48 11.76 -4.62 2.86
C GLY A 48 11.80 -4.57 1.32
N ASN A 49 12.87 -5.07 0.68
CA ASN A 49 12.96 -5.20 -0.78
C ASN A 49 12.76 -6.66 -1.26
N GLN A 50 12.08 -7.51 -0.49
CA GLN A 50 11.81 -8.93 -0.87
C GLN A 50 10.32 -9.22 -1.14
N TYR A 51 9.45 -8.21 -1.13
CA TYR A 51 8.01 -8.39 -1.38
C TYR A 51 7.72 -8.52 -2.88
N LEU A 52 7.02 -9.60 -3.23
CA LEU A 52 6.38 -9.84 -4.52
C LEU A 52 4.89 -9.61 -4.33
N PHE A 53 4.31 -8.69 -5.09
CA PHE A 53 2.86 -8.46 -5.05
C PHE A 53 2.20 -9.04 -6.29
N PHE A 54 1.36 -10.05 -6.05
CA PHE A 54 0.49 -10.63 -7.06
C PHE A 54 -0.87 -9.92 -7.02
N VAL A 55 -1.35 -9.41 -8.15
CA VAL A 55 -2.68 -8.79 -8.30
C VAL A 55 -3.47 -9.61 -9.30
N GLY A 56 -4.71 -9.95 -8.97
CA GLY A 56 -5.54 -10.79 -9.83
C GLY A 56 -6.79 -11.33 -9.15
N ASN A 57 -7.19 -12.53 -9.57
CA ASN A 57 -8.53 -13.10 -9.43
C ASN A 57 -8.59 -14.34 -8.50
N SER A 58 -9.65 -15.15 -8.55
CA SER A 58 -9.81 -16.35 -7.71
C SER A 58 -8.78 -17.46 -7.99
N VAL A 59 -8.23 -17.55 -9.21
CA VAL A 59 -7.15 -18.48 -9.56
C VAL A 59 -5.86 -18.13 -8.81
N LEU A 60 -5.58 -16.83 -8.62
CA LEU A 60 -4.49 -16.36 -7.76
C LEU A 60 -4.76 -16.66 -6.27
N ALA A 61 -6.01 -16.58 -5.82
CA ALA A 61 -6.36 -16.97 -4.45
C ALA A 61 -6.13 -18.47 -4.18
N GLY A 62 -6.17 -19.30 -5.23
CA GLY A 62 -6.14 -20.76 -5.13
C GLY A 62 -7.48 -21.36 -4.71
N THR A 63 -8.59 -20.69 -5.06
CA THR A 63 -9.95 -21.20 -4.81
C THR A 63 -10.10 -22.62 -5.37
N GLY A 64 -10.69 -23.53 -4.57
CA GLY A 64 -10.93 -24.92 -4.98
C GLY A 64 -9.74 -25.89 -4.84
N LEU A 65 -8.51 -25.39 -4.60
CA LEU A 65 -7.35 -26.26 -4.36
C LEU A 65 -7.41 -26.91 -2.97
N LYS A 66 -6.98 -28.17 -2.88
CA LYS A 66 -6.84 -28.89 -1.59
C LYS A 66 -5.45 -28.68 -1.01
N ASP A 67 -4.43 -28.61 -1.86
CA ASP A 67 -3.09 -28.17 -1.48
C ASP A 67 -2.84 -26.74 -1.95
N GLY A 68 -2.88 -25.80 -1.00
CA GLY A 68 -2.61 -24.38 -1.26
C GLY A 68 -1.19 -24.09 -1.77
N ASN A 69 -0.24 -25.04 -1.69
CA ASN A 69 1.07 -24.88 -2.29
C ASN A 69 1.03 -25.03 -3.82
N LEU A 70 -0.02 -25.62 -4.40
CA LEU A 70 -0.16 -25.78 -5.86
C LEU A 70 -0.53 -24.49 -6.60
N ARG A 71 -0.84 -23.39 -5.90
CA ARG A 71 -1.04 -22.06 -6.52
C ARG A 71 0.14 -21.70 -7.42
N TYR A 72 -0.13 -21.18 -8.61
CA TYR A 72 0.92 -20.79 -9.55
C TYR A 72 1.87 -19.72 -8.96
N SER A 73 1.38 -18.86 -8.06
CA SER A 73 2.19 -17.88 -7.32
C SER A 73 3.18 -18.53 -6.35
N ALA A 74 2.72 -19.54 -5.59
CA ALA A 74 3.56 -20.30 -4.66
C ALA A 74 4.61 -21.15 -5.42
N GLN A 75 4.24 -21.71 -6.58
CA GLN A 75 5.21 -22.36 -7.46
C GLN A 75 6.21 -21.34 -8.03
N MET A 76 5.79 -20.15 -8.48
CA MET A 76 6.71 -19.13 -8.99
C MET A 76 7.73 -18.69 -7.92
N VAL A 77 7.29 -18.51 -6.67
CA VAL A 77 8.16 -18.23 -5.51
C VAL A 77 9.15 -19.38 -5.26
N LYS A 78 8.68 -20.63 -5.28
CA LYS A 78 9.52 -21.83 -5.12
C LYS A 78 10.57 -21.94 -6.22
N GLU A 79 10.21 -21.64 -7.46
CA GLU A 79 11.13 -21.68 -8.61
C GLU A 79 12.18 -20.55 -8.53
N PHE A 80 11.81 -19.32 -8.14
CA PHE A 80 12.79 -18.26 -7.86
C PHE A 80 13.77 -18.65 -6.74
N LYS A 81 13.31 -19.38 -5.70
CA LYS A 81 14.18 -19.88 -4.63
C LYS A 81 15.14 -21.00 -5.05
N LYS A 82 15.01 -21.59 -6.25
CA LYS A 82 16.06 -22.48 -6.79
C LYS A 82 17.30 -21.68 -7.21
N SER A 83 17.11 -20.49 -7.78
CA SER A 83 18.20 -19.59 -8.19
C SER A 83 18.70 -18.70 -7.05
N PHE A 84 17.83 -18.39 -6.08
CA PHE A 84 18.14 -17.54 -4.93
C PHE A 84 17.70 -18.21 -3.61
N PRO A 85 18.40 -19.26 -3.14
CA PRO A 85 18.00 -20.02 -1.95
C PRO A 85 17.99 -19.19 -0.66
N ASP A 86 18.95 -18.27 -0.52
CA ASP A 86 19.07 -17.40 0.66
C ASP A 86 18.04 -16.27 0.69
N ALA A 87 17.41 -15.94 -0.46
CA ALA A 87 16.52 -14.80 -0.57
C ALA A 87 15.23 -15.01 0.23
N ASN A 88 14.95 -14.10 1.16
CA ASN A 88 13.74 -14.13 1.99
C ASN A 88 12.53 -13.57 1.22
N ILE A 89 12.22 -14.18 0.07
CA ILE A 89 11.10 -13.85 -0.81
C ILE A 89 9.77 -13.94 -0.05
N ILE A 90 9.00 -12.84 -0.02
CA ILE A 90 7.69 -12.74 0.63
C ILE A 90 6.60 -12.56 -0.43
N GLU A 91 5.64 -13.48 -0.46
CA GLU A 91 4.46 -13.43 -1.34
C GLU A 91 3.34 -12.60 -0.71
N THR A 92 2.84 -11.57 -1.40
CA THR A 92 1.54 -10.94 -1.10
C THR A 92 0.57 -11.13 -2.27
N ARG A 93 -0.73 -11.29 -1.97
CA ARG A 93 -1.80 -11.53 -2.96
C ARG A 93 -2.92 -10.52 -2.75
N HIS A 94 -3.36 -9.88 -3.82
CA HIS A 94 -4.30 -8.75 -3.81
C HIS A 94 -5.52 -9.03 -4.68
N THR A 95 -6.30 -10.03 -4.25
CA THR A 95 -7.44 -10.59 -4.97
C THR A 95 -8.73 -9.85 -4.62
N GLN A 96 -9.15 -8.93 -5.49
CA GLN A 96 -10.34 -8.08 -5.31
C GLN A 96 -11.07 -7.97 -6.67
N PRO A 97 -12.41 -7.94 -6.71
CA PRO A 97 -13.20 -8.06 -7.95
C PRO A 97 -13.08 -6.84 -8.86
N GLY A 98 -13.51 -6.96 -10.12
CA GLY A 98 -13.50 -5.85 -11.08
C GLY A 98 -12.23 -5.75 -11.94
N GLY A 99 -11.40 -6.79 -11.95
CA GLY A 99 -10.39 -7.01 -12.98
C GLY A 99 -9.29 -5.95 -13.06
N SER A 100 -8.73 -5.78 -14.27
CA SER A 100 -7.67 -4.80 -14.52
C SER A 100 -8.15 -3.37 -14.29
N TRP A 101 -9.43 -3.08 -14.62
CA TRP A 101 -10.08 -1.78 -14.41
C TRP A 101 -10.08 -1.39 -12.92
N PHE A 102 -10.58 -2.23 -12.00
CA PHE A 102 -10.51 -1.91 -10.58
C PHE A 102 -9.06 -1.95 -10.06
N GLY A 103 -8.25 -2.86 -10.60
CA GLY A 103 -6.82 -2.94 -10.33
C GLY A 103 -6.10 -1.59 -10.50
N GLN A 104 -6.42 -0.83 -11.55
CA GLN A 104 -5.72 0.43 -11.84
C GLN A 104 -5.86 1.46 -10.71
N PHE A 105 -7.04 1.55 -10.06
CA PHE A 105 -7.23 2.46 -8.93
C PHE A 105 -6.51 1.98 -7.66
N ARG A 106 -6.38 0.66 -7.48
CA ARG A 106 -5.74 0.03 -6.32
C ARG A 106 -4.21 0.09 -6.32
N VAL A 107 -3.55 0.35 -7.45
CA VAL A 107 -2.07 0.48 -7.51
C VAL A 107 -1.55 1.91 -7.22
N SER A 108 -2.45 2.85 -6.91
CA SER A 108 -2.10 4.22 -6.54
C SER A 108 -1.34 4.32 -5.21
N ARG A 109 -0.74 5.49 -4.92
CA ARG A 109 -0.20 5.82 -3.60
C ARG A 109 -1.30 6.37 -2.68
N GLY A 110 -1.21 6.05 -1.39
CA GLY A 110 -1.98 6.72 -0.33
C GLY A 110 -3.45 6.35 -0.29
N GLN A 111 -3.76 5.13 0.18
CA GLN A 111 -5.13 4.63 0.31
C GLN A 111 -5.48 4.45 1.81
N PRO A 112 -5.85 5.52 2.54
CA PRO A 112 -6.09 5.43 3.98
C PRO A 112 -7.30 4.58 4.33
N VAL A 113 -8.40 4.71 3.56
CA VAL A 113 -9.64 3.95 3.75
C VAL A 113 -9.50 2.49 3.30
N PHE A 114 -8.83 2.26 2.17
CA PHE A 114 -8.72 0.96 1.51
C PHE A 114 -7.39 0.29 1.87
N GLY A 115 -7.42 -0.69 2.78
CA GLY A 115 -6.25 -1.05 3.57
C GLY A 115 -5.13 -1.86 2.89
N GLU A 116 -5.16 -2.04 1.56
CA GLU A 116 -4.07 -2.69 0.81
C GLU A 116 -2.92 -1.71 0.52
N VAL A 117 -1.66 -2.15 0.69
CA VAL A 117 -0.47 -1.38 0.26
C VAL A 117 0.26 -2.17 -0.83
N ILE A 118 -0.41 -2.31 -1.98
CA ILE A 118 -0.06 -3.26 -3.05
C ILE A 118 1.37 -3.05 -3.56
N ALA A 119 1.67 -1.85 -4.07
CA ALA A 119 2.92 -1.56 -4.79
C ALA A 119 4.13 -1.29 -3.86
N SER A 120 4.16 -1.90 -2.67
CA SER A 120 5.24 -1.73 -1.68
C SER A 120 6.52 -2.54 -1.98
N GLY A 121 6.45 -3.51 -2.90
CA GLY A 121 7.52 -4.46 -3.16
C GLY A 121 8.55 -4.05 -4.22
N HIS A 122 8.97 -5.04 -5.02
CA HIS A 122 9.91 -4.84 -6.13
C HIS A 122 9.54 -5.58 -7.42
N LEU A 123 8.67 -6.60 -7.33
CA LEU A 123 8.15 -7.37 -8.46
C LEU A 123 6.62 -7.40 -8.40
N ALA A 124 5.98 -6.91 -9.45
CA ALA A 124 4.56 -7.07 -9.70
C ALA A 124 4.30 -8.30 -10.57
N ILE A 125 3.29 -9.11 -10.22
CA ILE A 125 2.81 -10.22 -11.06
C ILE A 125 1.30 -10.05 -11.22
N LEU A 126 0.81 -10.09 -12.46
CA LEU A 126 -0.53 -9.61 -12.79
C LEU A 126 -1.31 -10.66 -13.59
N ASP A 127 -2.48 -11.08 -13.09
CA ASP A 127 -3.38 -12.02 -13.76
C ASP A 127 -4.84 -11.55 -13.67
N PHE A 128 -5.35 -10.96 -14.74
CA PHE A 128 -6.75 -10.53 -14.84
C PHE A 128 -7.58 -11.39 -15.81
N ALA A 129 -7.01 -12.48 -16.35
CA ALA A 129 -7.63 -13.24 -17.45
C ALA A 129 -9.03 -13.79 -17.11
N ALA A 130 -9.26 -14.20 -15.86
CA ALA A 130 -10.55 -14.71 -15.40
C ALA A 130 -11.58 -13.60 -15.07
N ASP A 131 -11.14 -12.42 -14.63
CA ASP A 131 -12.02 -11.30 -14.26
C ASP A 131 -12.40 -10.46 -15.50
N ASP A 132 -11.44 -10.22 -16.40
CA ASP A 132 -11.60 -9.42 -17.62
C ASP A 132 -12.30 -10.21 -18.76
N ARG A 133 -12.60 -11.50 -18.58
CA ARG A 133 -13.15 -12.41 -19.62
C ARG A 133 -14.47 -11.98 -20.27
N HIS A 134 -15.17 -11.02 -19.67
CA HIS A 134 -16.41 -10.42 -20.18
C HIS A 134 -16.36 -8.88 -20.21
N ALA A 135 -15.18 -8.28 -20.02
CA ALA A 135 -14.98 -6.83 -20.16
C ALA A 135 -14.89 -6.44 -21.65
N ASP A 136 -15.17 -5.16 -21.95
CA ASP A 136 -14.89 -4.61 -23.28
C ASP A 136 -13.38 -4.60 -23.52
N ILE A 137 -12.93 -5.14 -24.65
CA ILE A 137 -11.52 -5.15 -25.03
C ILE A 137 -10.92 -3.73 -25.13
N ALA A 138 -11.74 -2.70 -25.41
CA ALA A 138 -11.33 -1.29 -25.34
C ALA A 138 -11.02 -0.82 -23.90
N GLN A 139 -11.79 -1.31 -22.92
CA GLN A 139 -11.52 -1.07 -21.50
C GLN A 139 -10.30 -1.86 -21.02
N VAL A 140 -10.13 -3.11 -21.44
CA VAL A 140 -8.95 -3.94 -21.11
C VAL A 140 -7.65 -3.29 -21.59
N LYS A 141 -7.61 -2.83 -22.85
CA LYS A 141 -6.47 -2.11 -23.45
C LYS A 141 -5.96 -0.97 -22.56
N THR A 142 -6.87 -0.09 -22.17
CA THR A 142 -6.56 1.11 -21.37
C THR A 142 -6.29 0.78 -19.89
N SER A 143 -6.99 -0.20 -19.32
CA SER A 143 -6.89 -0.54 -17.89
C SER A 143 -5.63 -1.34 -17.55
N VAL A 144 -5.28 -2.36 -18.36
CA VAL A 144 -4.04 -3.14 -18.19
C VAL A 144 -2.83 -2.22 -18.39
N GLU A 145 -2.87 -1.36 -19.41
CA GLU A 145 -1.81 -0.38 -19.65
C GLU A 145 -1.73 0.66 -18.51
N GLY A 146 -2.85 1.26 -18.11
CA GLY A 146 -2.93 2.25 -17.03
C GLY A 146 -2.34 1.74 -15.72
N LEU A 147 -2.72 0.53 -15.31
CA LEU A 147 -2.18 -0.17 -14.14
C LEU A 147 -0.65 -0.39 -14.25
N LEU A 148 -0.15 -0.86 -15.38
CA LEU A 148 1.30 -1.10 -15.58
C LEU A 148 2.11 0.20 -15.52
N ARG A 149 1.58 1.27 -16.10
CA ARG A 149 2.19 2.61 -16.09
C ARG A 149 2.16 3.20 -14.69
N GLN A 150 1.10 2.97 -13.90
CA GLN A 150 1.03 3.38 -12.50
C GLN A 150 2.00 2.63 -11.59
N ILE A 151 2.11 1.30 -11.71
CA ILE A 151 3.12 0.50 -10.99
C ILE A 151 4.53 1.05 -11.25
N THR A 152 4.81 1.44 -12.50
CA THR A 152 6.09 2.03 -12.90
C THR A 152 6.29 3.42 -12.29
N ARG A 153 5.26 4.29 -12.27
CA ARG A 153 5.31 5.59 -11.58
C ARG A 153 5.47 5.47 -10.07
N TYR A 154 4.87 4.47 -9.43
CA TYR A 154 4.98 4.24 -7.99
C TYR A 154 6.46 4.06 -7.58
N ARG A 155 7.21 3.26 -8.36
CA ARG A 155 8.65 3.05 -8.19
C ARG A 155 9.22 2.59 -9.53
N GLY A 156 10.03 3.43 -10.17
CA GLY A 156 10.58 3.15 -11.51
C GLY A 156 11.42 1.88 -11.62
N THR A 157 11.88 1.31 -10.49
CA THR A 157 12.60 0.03 -10.46
C THR A 157 11.69 -1.21 -10.40
N HIS A 158 10.36 -1.07 -10.40
CA HIS A 158 9.42 -2.19 -10.35
C HIS A 158 9.53 -3.07 -11.60
N SER A 159 10.05 -4.29 -11.42
CA SER A 159 9.87 -5.35 -12.39
C SER A 159 8.40 -5.76 -12.44
N ARG A 160 7.93 -6.20 -13.61
CA ARG A 160 6.54 -6.59 -13.86
C ARG A 160 6.55 -7.92 -14.62
N ILE A 161 5.57 -8.79 -14.37
CA ILE A 161 5.28 -10.01 -15.12
C ILE A 161 3.78 -10.02 -15.42
N LEU A 162 3.40 -10.35 -16.66
CA LEU A 162 2.01 -10.69 -17.00
C LEU A 162 1.82 -12.21 -16.99
N VAL A 163 0.68 -12.65 -16.46
CA VAL A 163 0.26 -14.06 -16.41
C VAL A 163 -1.14 -14.15 -17.00
N TYR A 164 -1.41 -15.14 -17.85
CA TYR A 164 -2.74 -15.39 -18.40
C TYR A 164 -3.20 -16.80 -18.01
N THR A 165 -4.21 -16.90 -17.15
CA THR A 165 -4.86 -18.17 -16.77
C THR A 165 -5.95 -18.57 -17.77
N LEU A 166 -6.22 -19.88 -17.91
CA LEU A 166 -7.18 -20.42 -18.89
C LEU A 166 -8.62 -20.12 -18.48
N THR A 167 -9.42 -19.57 -19.41
CA THR A 167 -10.89 -19.52 -19.31
C THR A 167 -11.54 -20.49 -20.31
N PRO A 168 -12.85 -20.80 -20.19
CA PRO A 168 -13.55 -21.64 -21.15
C PRO A 168 -13.56 -21.03 -22.56
N GLU A 169 -13.69 -19.71 -22.68
CA GLU A 169 -13.66 -18.98 -23.96
C GLU A 169 -12.29 -19.12 -24.63
N MET A 170 -11.22 -18.90 -23.87
CA MET A 170 -9.85 -19.03 -24.36
C MET A 170 -9.57 -20.45 -24.88
N LEU A 171 -10.11 -21.48 -24.22
CA LEU A 171 -10.00 -22.87 -24.69
C LEU A 171 -10.75 -23.12 -26.02
N GLN A 172 -11.87 -22.45 -26.29
CA GLN A 172 -12.55 -22.59 -27.59
C GLN A 172 -11.76 -21.88 -28.71
N ASP A 173 -11.19 -20.71 -28.43
CA ASP A 173 -10.28 -20.04 -29.38
C ASP A 173 -9.08 -20.95 -29.71
N TYR A 174 -8.40 -21.50 -28.70
CA TYR A 174 -7.28 -22.42 -28.92
C TYR A 174 -7.66 -23.70 -29.66
N LYS A 175 -8.85 -24.28 -29.43
CA LYS A 175 -9.38 -25.41 -30.23
C LYS A 175 -9.52 -25.09 -31.72
N THR A 176 -9.70 -23.82 -32.08
CA THR A 176 -9.77 -23.36 -33.48
C THR A 176 -8.44 -22.85 -34.03
N GLY A 177 -7.34 -22.97 -33.26
CA GLY A 177 -6.03 -22.44 -33.63
C GLY A 177 -5.89 -20.91 -33.50
N LYS A 178 -6.83 -20.25 -32.81
CA LYS A 178 -6.86 -18.80 -32.61
C LYS A 178 -6.25 -18.41 -31.26
N THR A 179 -5.43 -17.37 -31.25
CA THR A 179 -5.00 -16.71 -30.00
C THR A 179 -6.13 -15.83 -29.47
N PRO A 180 -6.54 -15.94 -28.18
CA PRO A 180 -7.58 -15.12 -27.59
C PRO A 180 -7.28 -13.61 -27.64
N GLU A 181 -8.28 -12.77 -27.89
CA GLU A 181 -8.08 -11.33 -28.12
C GLU A 181 -7.51 -10.60 -26.90
N TYR A 182 -7.96 -10.94 -25.69
CA TYR A 182 -7.36 -10.46 -24.42
C TYR A 182 -5.85 -10.72 -24.38
N ILE A 183 -5.40 -11.90 -24.83
CA ILE A 183 -3.98 -12.27 -24.82
C ILE A 183 -3.22 -11.52 -25.91
N GLN A 184 -3.82 -11.30 -27.09
CA GLN A 184 -3.21 -10.46 -28.13
C GLN A 184 -2.98 -9.02 -27.64
N VAL A 185 -3.95 -8.44 -26.92
CA VAL A 185 -3.82 -7.09 -26.31
C VAL A 185 -2.75 -7.08 -25.23
N CYS A 186 -2.78 -8.03 -24.30
CA CYS A 186 -1.78 -8.10 -23.24
C CYS A 186 -0.36 -8.30 -23.78
N GLU A 187 -0.18 -9.06 -24.87
CA GLU A 187 1.12 -9.23 -25.53
C GLU A 187 1.60 -7.99 -26.28
N GLN A 188 0.69 -7.19 -26.89
CA GLN A 188 1.05 -5.89 -27.46
C GLN A 188 1.57 -4.93 -26.37
N ILE A 189 0.89 -4.88 -25.21
CA ILE A 189 1.33 -4.10 -24.05
C ILE A 189 2.66 -4.65 -23.50
N ALA A 190 2.79 -5.97 -23.36
CA ALA A 190 4.01 -6.61 -22.88
C ALA A 190 5.22 -6.28 -23.77
N ALA A 191 5.05 -6.32 -25.09
CA ALA A 191 6.08 -5.93 -26.05
C ALA A 191 6.47 -4.45 -25.93
N HIS A 192 5.49 -3.54 -25.88
CA HIS A 192 5.72 -2.08 -25.81
C HIS A 192 6.49 -1.65 -24.55
N TYR A 193 6.26 -2.31 -23.42
CA TYR A 193 6.96 -2.04 -22.15
C TYR A 193 8.15 -2.98 -21.86
N GLY A 194 8.47 -3.91 -22.77
CA GLY A 194 9.54 -4.90 -22.59
C GLY A 194 9.31 -5.90 -21.45
N ILE A 195 8.06 -6.11 -21.04
CA ILE A 195 7.64 -6.88 -19.86
C ILE A 195 7.62 -8.38 -20.17
N PRO A 196 8.24 -9.26 -19.35
CA PRO A 196 8.08 -10.70 -19.48
C PRO A 196 6.63 -11.15 -19.23
N SER A 197 6.18 -12.15 -19.99
CA SER A 197 4.83 -12.72 -19.88
C SER A 197 4.83 -14.24 -19.94
N VAL A 198 3.81 -14.87 -19.32
CA VAL A 198 3.57 -16.31 -19.38
C VAL A 198 2.09 -16.63 -19.60
N ASN A 199 1.83 -17.24 -20.75
CA ASN A 199 0.55 -17.68 -21.24
C ASN A 199 0.24 -19.11 -20.75
N LEU A 200 -0.06 -19.22 -19.46
CA LEU A 200 -0.49 -20.50 -18.86
C LEU A 200 -1.78 -21.03 -19.49
N ALA A 201 -2.63 -20.16 -20.04
CA ALA A 201 -3.81 -20.53 -20.82
C ALA A 201 -3.46 -21.39 -22.03
N GLN A 202 -2.50 -20.96 -22.86
CA GLN A 202 -2.00 -21.76 -23.98
C GLN A 202 -1.38 -23.07 -23.50
N TYR A 203 -0.49 -23.03 -22.49
CA TYR A 203 0.17 -24.26 -22.01
C TYR A 203 -0.85 -25.31 -21.54
N ALA A 204 -1.88 -24.88 -20.81
CA ALA A 204 -2.97 -25.74 -20.37
C ALA A 204 -3.83 -26.24 -21.53
N ALA A 205 -4.19 -25.37 -22.47
CA ALA A 205 -4.95 -25.75 -23.67
C ALA A 205 -4.19 -26.78 -24.52
N GLU A 206 -2.88 -26.64 -24.70
CA GLU A 206 -2.03 -27.62 -25.36
C GLU A 206 -2.05 -28.98 -24.65
N GLN A 207 -1.99 -29.03 -23.31
CA GLN A 207 -2.04 -30.30 -22.58
C GLN A 207 -3.43 -30.97 -22.68
N ILE A 208 -4.51 -30.17 -22.73
CA ILE A 208 -5.89 -30.65 -22.91
C ILE A 208 -6.09 -31.17 -24.34
N LEU A 209 -5.64 -30.43 -25.36
CA LEU A 209 -5.72 -30.82 -26.77
C LEU A 209 -4.86 -32.06 -27.09
N ALA A 210 -3.73 -32.21 -26.41
CA ALA A 210 -2.90 -33.43 -26.44
C ALA A 210 -3.48 -34.60 -25.63
N GLY A 211 -4.67 -34.46 -25.03
CA GLY A 211 -5.36 -35.53 -24.30
C GLY A 211 -4.72 -35.94 -22.97
N LYS A 212 -3.79 -35.14 -22.42
CA LYS A 212 -3.09 -35.47 -21.15
C LYS A 212 -3.96 -35.25 -19.91
N ILE A 213 -4.98 -34.40 -20.02
CA ILE A 213 -5.96 -34.07 -18.97
C ILE A 213 -7.25 -33.62 -19.66
N SER A 214 -8.43 -33.99 -19.14
CA SER A 214 -9.68 -33.43 -19.66
C SER A 214 -9.88 -32.00 -19.13
N PHE A 215 -10.73 -31.19 -19.79
CA PHE A 215 -11.03 -29.85 -19.25
C PHE A 215 -11.73 -29.91 -17.88
N ALA A 216 -12.56 -30.92 -17.63
CA ALA A 216 -13.25 -31.11 -16.34
C ALA A 216 -12.29 -31.55 -15.22
N ASP A 217 -11.28 -32.37 -15.54
CA ASP A 217 -10.21 -32.71 -14.60
C ASP A 217 -9.28 -31.52 -14.34
N PHE A 218 -9.09 -30.66 -15.35
CA PHE A 218 -8.30 -29.44 -15.24
C PHE A 218 -9.00 -28.38 -14.36
N SER A 219 -10.29 -28.12 -14.58
CA SER A 219 -11.11 -27.18 -13.82
C SER A 219 -12.56 -27.65 -13.74
N ALA A 220 -13.09 -27.75 -12.52
CA ALA A 220 -14.45 -28.24 -12.27
C ALA A 220 -15.54 -27.15 -12.40
N ASP A 221 -15.18 -25.87 -12.21
CA ASP A 221 -16.07 -24.71 -12.40
C ASP A 221 -15.77 -23.92 -13.70
N GLY A 222 -14.76 -24.37 -14.47
CA GLY A 222 -14.31 -23.77 -15.72
C GLY A 222 -13.32 -22.60 -15.57
N VAL A 223 -13.04 -22.14 -14.35
CA VAL A 223 -12.13 -21.01 -14.08
C VAL A 223 -11.00 -21.41 -13.14
N ASN A 224 -11.34 -21.96 -11.97
CA ASN A 224 -10.39 -22.31 -10.94
C ASN A 224 -9.81 -23.70 -11.23
N PRO A 225 -8.48 -23.87 -11.25
CA PRO A 225 -7.86 -25.17 -11.51
C PRO A 225 -8.11 -26.12 -10.33
N THR A 226 -8.27 -27.40 -10.62
CA THR A 226 -8.16 -28.46 -9.60
C THR A 226 -6.70 -28.66 -9.19
N ASP A 227 -6.44 -29.52 -8.19
CA ASP A 227 -5.07 -29.97 -7.87
C ASP A 227 -4.35 -30.62 -9.08
N ALA A 228 -5.07 -31.10 -10.10
CA ALA A 228 -4.51 -31.63 -11.34
C ALA A 228 -4.20 -30.50 -12.33
N GLY A 229 -5.14 -29.59 -12.59
CA GLY A 229 -4.90 -28.41 -13.43
C GLY A 229 -3.79 -27.50 -12.91
N ALA A 230 -3.69 -27.36 -11.58
CA ALA A 230 -2.65 -26.56 -10.93
C ALA A 230 -1.24 -27.15 -11.10
N LYS A 231 -1.11 -28.47 -11.28
CA LYS A 231 0.17 -29.12 -11.63
C LYS A 231 0.58 -28.80 -13.07
N ILE A 232 -0.37 -28.71 -13.99
CA ILE A 232 -0.12 -28.24 -15.37
C ILE A 232 0.38 -26.78 -15.35
N TYR A 233 -0.22 -25.91 -14.53
CA TYR A 233 0.32 -24.56 -14.32
C TYR A 233 1.72 -24.57 -13.67
N ALA A 234 1.99 -25.47 -12.72
CA ALA A 234 3.31 -25.58 -12.09
C ALA A 234 4.43 -25.94 -13.09
N GLU A 235 4.17 -26.83 -14.05
CA GLU A 235 5.10 -27.14 -15.14
C GLU A 235 5.39 -25.93 -16.04
N GLY A 236 4.35 -25.18 -16.42
CA GLY A 236 4.49 -23.97 -17.24
C GLY A 236 5.28 -22.88 -16.52
N ILE A 237 5.01 -22.68 -15.23
CA ILE A 237 5.74 -21.75 -14.36
C ILE A 237 7.22 -22.15 -14.23
N ALA A 238 7.54 -23.43 -14.03
CA ALA A 238 8.94 -23.87 -13.90
C ALA A 238 9.76 -23.55 -15.15
N LYS A 239 9.24 -23.90 -16.35
CA LYS A 239 9.87 -23.61 -17.64
C LYS A 239 10.07 -22.11 -17.87
N PHE A 240 9.05 -21.30 -17.57
CA PHE A 240 9.12 -19.85 -17.70
C PHE A 240 10.14 -19.24 -16.74
N VAL A 241 10.16 -19.65 -15.47
CA VAL A 241 11.09 -19.11 -14.47
C VAL A 241 12.54 -19.50 -14.79
N GLU A 242 12.78 -20.74 -15.24
CA GLU A 242 14.11 -21.18 -15.70
C GLU A 242 14.66 -20.27 -16.82
N ALA A 243 13.88 -20.03 -17.86
CA ALA A 243 14.24 -19.11 -18.95
C ALA A 243 14.39 -17.65 -18.47
N LEU A 244 13.50 -17.19 -17.58
CA LEU A 244 13.51 -15.83 -17.02
C LEU A 244 14.73 -15.56 -16.12
N MET A 245 15.27 -16.58 -15.46
CA MET A 245 16.51 -16.46 -14.67
C MET A 245 17.76 -16.46 -15.57
N ALA A 246 17.74 -17.18 -16.69
CA ALA A 246 18.88 -17.26 -17.62
C ALA A 246 19.07 -16.03 -18.54
N ALA A 247 18.00 -15.30 -18.86
CA ALA A 247 18.01 -14.35 -19.98
C ALA A 247 18.72 -12.99 -19.76
N THR A 248 18.93 -12.55 -18.51
CA THR A 248 19.51 -11.23 -18.23
C THR A 248 20.56 -11.29 -17.11
N PRO A 249 21.73 -10.65 -17.24
CA PRO A 249 22.69 -10.58 -16.15
C PRO A 249 22.16 -9.72 -14.99
N ILE A 250 22.52 -10.09 -13.76
CA ILE A 250 22.17 -9.34 -12.55
C ILE A 250 22.96 -8.02 -12.55
N PRO A 251 22.31 -6.84 -12.52
CA PRO A 251 22.99 -5.56 -12.52
C PRO A 251 23.62 -5.25 -11.15
N GLU A 252 24.61 -4.37 -11.10
CA GLU A 252 25.24 -3.92 -9.84
C GLU A 252 24.32 -3.08 -8.95
N LYS A 253 23.29 -2.46 -9.55
CA LYS A 253 22.26 -1.66 -8.88
C LYS A 253 20.98 -1.63 -9.72
N PRO A 254 19.80 -1.42 -9.12
CA PRO A 254 18.56 -1.27 -9.87
C PRO A 254 18.58 -0.06 -10.79
N THR A 255 18.01 -0.20 -11.99
CA THR A 255 17.80 0.89 -12.95
C THR A 255 16.32 1.23 -13.06
N ALA A 256 16.00 2.49 -13.36
CA ALA A 256 14.62 2.86 -13.67
C ALA A 256 14.24 2.29 -15.04
N TYR A 257 13.13 1.56 -15.13
CA TYR A 257 12.58 1.14 -16.41
C TYR A 257 12.08 2.39 -17.18
N PRO A 258 12.27 2.43 -18.51
CA PRO A 258 11.70 3.50 -19.33
C PRO A 258 10.17 3.43 -19.30
N LEU A 259 9.54 4.60 -19.31
CA LEU A 259 8.09 4.76 -19.44
C LEU A 259 7.83 5.49 -20.77
N PRO A 260 7.67 4.77 -21.91
CA PRO A 260 7.36 5.39 -23.20
C PRO A 260 6.00 6.12 -23.18
N PRO A 261 5.62 6.84 -24.25
CA PRO A 261 4.24 7.23 -24.49
C PRO A 261 3.28 6.01 -24.37
N ALA A 262 2.02 6.26 -24.04
CA ALA A 262 1.01 5.20 -24.02
C ALA A 262 0.84 4.59 -25.42
N LEU A 263 0.65 3.27 -25.47
CA LEU A 263 0.34 2.52 -26.67
C LEU A 263 -1.08 2.84 -27.17
N PHE A 264 -2.01 3.03 -26.24
CA PHE A 264 -3.37 3.48 -26.50
C PHE A 264 -3.52 4.94 -26.03
N PRO A 265 -3.73 5.92 -26.93
CA PRO A 265 -3.85 7.33 -26.56
C PRO A 265 -4.94 7.62 -25.52
N GLU A 266 -5.96 6.77 -25.46
CA GLU A 266 -7.09 6.85 -24.54
C GLU A 266 -6.70 6.52 -23.09
N THR A 267 -5.60 5.79 -22.87
CA THR A 267 -5.16 5.32 -21.56
C THR A 267 -5.08 6.45 -20.53
N ASN A 268 -5.63 6.17 -19.34
CA ASN A 268 -5.42 6.97 -18.13
C ASN A 268 -4.51 6.19 -17.18
N ASP A 269 -3.54 6.88 -16.58
CA ASP A 269 -2.49 6.27 -15.76
C ASP A 269 -2.28 7.03 -14.43
N ASN A 270 -3.41 7.57 -13.92
CA ASN A 270 -3.58 8.34 -12.69
C ASN A 270 -4.80 7.87 -11.87
N GLY A 271 -5.33 6.68 -12.13
CA GLY A 271 -6.46 6.09 -11.41
C GLY A 271 -6.18 5.94 -9.92
N CYS A 272 -7.03 6.54 -9.08
CA CYS A 272 -6.86 6.54 -7.63
C CYS A 272 -8.18 6.30 -6.87
N ILE A 273 -8.05 5.87 -5.61
CA ILE A 273 -9.16 5.81 -4.65
C ILE A 273 -9.14 7.09 -3.82
N ILE A 274 -10.10 7.98 -4.05
CA ILE A 274 -10.32 9.17 -3.22
C ILE A 274 -11.05 8.76 -1.93
N ALA A 275 -10.45 9.10 -0.79
CA ALA A 275 -11.08 8.89 0.50
C ALA A 275 -12.29 9.82 0.68
N TYR A 276 -13.40 9.30 1.21
CA TYR A 276 -14.59 10.11 1.57
C TYR A 276 -14.36 11.11 2.71
N GLU A 277 -13.14 11.13 3.22
CA GLU A 277 -12.61 11.93 4.32
C GLU A 277 -11.79 13.13 3.82
N ASP A 278 -11.42 13.12 2.55
CA ASP A 278 -10.68 14.22 1.94
C ASP A 278 -11.51 15.52 2.05
N PRO A 279 -10.92 16.67 2.42
CA PRO A 279 -11.67 17.91 2.57
C PRO A 279 -12.43 18.38 1.32
N GLN A 280 -12.11 17.88 0.11
CA GLN A 280 -12.90 18.14 -1.09
C GLN A 280 -14.22 17.35 -1.16
N VAL A 281 -14.28 16.18 -0.51
CA VAL A 281 -15.49 15.36 -0.47
C VAL A 281 -16.47 15.95 0.56
N LYS A 282 -17.53 16.60 0.07
CA LYS A 282 -18.57 17.19 0.92
C LYS A 282 -19.61 16.12 1.26
N ARG A 283 -20.12 16.18 2.50
CA ARG A 283 -21.06 15.19 3.06
C ARG A 283 -22.17 15.90 3.83
N SER A 284 -23.40 15.43 3.69
CA SER A 284 -24.49 15.80 4.59
C SER A 284 -24.30 15.15 5.98
N ALA A 285 -24.99 15.67 6.99
CA ALA A 285 -24.71 15.35 8.40
C ALA A 285 -25.09 13.92 8.82
N GLU A 286 -25.93 13.25 8.03
CA GLU A 286 -26.48 11.91 8.28
C GLU A 286 -25.45 10.81 7.98
N TRP A 287 -24.33 11.14 7.34
CA TRP A 287 -23.25 10.22 7.03
C TRP A 287 -22.30 10.04 8.22
N LYS A 288 -22.31 8.83 8.79
CA LYS A 288 -21.43 8.39 9.89
C LYS A 288 -20.09 7.91 9.30
N PRO A 289 -18.95 8.61 9.50
CA PRO A 289 -17.65 8.17 8.98
C PRO A 289 -16.90 7.33 10.03
N GLY A 290 -15.93 6.54 9.59
CA GLY A 290 -15.05 5.78 10.48
C GLY A 290 -15.68 4.53 11.09
N GLN A 291 -16.67 3.93 10.42
CA GLN A 291 -17.45 2.81 10.92
C GLN A 291 -16.79 1.46 10.59
N VAL A 292 -17.14 0.38 11.31
CA VAL A 292 -16.62 -0.97 11.07
C VAL A 292 -17.01 -1.45 9.67
N SER A 293 -16.04 -2.01 8.94
CA SER A 293 -16.31 -2.75 7.70
C SER A 293 -16.67 -4.20 8.01
N PRO A 294 -17.71 -4.79 7.40
CA PRO A 294 -17.99 -6.22 7.51
C PRO A 294 -16.99 -7.09 6.71
N ILE A 295 -16.19 -6.48 5.81
CA ILE A 295 -15.21 -7.15 4.95
C ILE A 295 -13.86 -6.44 4.91
N GLY A 296 -12.80 -7.19 4.63
CA GLY A 296 -11.54 -6.60 4.16
C GLY A 296 -11.66 -6.03 2.75
N PRO A 297 -10.71 -5.20 2.29
CA PRO A 297 -9.52 -4.73 3.01
C PRO A 297 -9.73 -3.39 3.74
N PHE A 298 -10.96 -2.85 3.78
CA PHE A 298 -11.25 -1.52 4.33
C PHE A 298 -10.86 -1.38 5.80
N ARG A 299 -10.24 -0.25 6.16
CA ARG A 299 -9.97 0.14 7.56
C ARG A 299 -11.25 0.64 8.25
N HIS A 300 -12.14 1.27 7.48
CA HIS A 300 -13.41 1.84 7.92
C HIS A 300 -14.31 2.19 6.73
N LEU A 301 -15.62 2.25 6.95
CA LEU A 301 -16.59 2.67 5.94
C LEU A 301 -17.30 3.97 6.34
N LEU A 302 -17.81 4.68 5.34
CA LEU A 302 -18.80 5.73 5.49
C LEU A 302 -20.18 5.09 5.38
N ILE A 303 -21.02 5.26 6.40
CA ILE A 303 -22.32 4.59 6.47
C ILE A 303 -23.44 5.59 6.71
N THR A 304 -24.57 5.44 6.01
CA THR A 304 -25.83 6.05 6.41
C THR A 304 -27.01 5.12 6.17
N GLU A 305 -28.07 5.32 6.94
CA GLU A 305 -29.37 4.63 6.85
C GLU A 305 -30.48 5.61 6.44
N GLN A 306 -30.11 6.86 6.10
CA GLN A 306 -31.05 7.95 5.79
C GLN A 306 -31.20 8.15 4.28
N PRO A 307 -32.39 7.91 3.70
CA PRO A 307 -32.68 8.29 2.32
C PRO A 307 -32.57 9.81 2.15
N GLY A 308 -32.02 10.26 1.03
CA GLY A 308 -31.68 11.67 0.82
C GLY A 308 -30.28 12.08 1.29
N ALA A 309 -29.58 11.18 2.01
CA ALA A 309 -28.14 11.20 2.28
C ALA A 309 -27.28 11.72 1.12
N THR A 310 -26.50 12.82 1.19
CA THR A 310 -25.68 13.28 0.03
C THR A 310 -24.16 13.30 0.25
N LEU A 311 -23.43 12.98 -0.81
CA LEU A 311 -21.98 12.94 -0.92
C LEU A 311 -21.62 13.64 -2.25
N SER A 312 -20.81 14.69 -2.25
CA SER A 312 -20.35 15.33 -3.49
C SER A 312 -18.84 15.52 -3.56
N LEU A 313 -18.32 15.57 -4.79
CA LEU A 313 -16.91 15.79 -5.08
C LEU A 313 -16.75 16.56 -6.39
N GLN A 314 -15.96 17.64 -6.35
CA GLN A 314 -15.45 18.33 -7.53
C GLN A 314 -14.07 17.76 -7.90
N PHE A 315 -13.88 17.41 -9.17
CA PHE A 315 -12.68 16.75 -9.68
C PHE A 315 -12.38 17.19 -11.12
N LYS A 316 -11.14 16.95 -11.58
CA LYS A 316 -10.76 17.03 -13.00
C LYS A 316 -10.32 15.65 -13.47
N GLY A 317 -10.97 15.09 -14.49
CA GLY A 317 -10.70 13.72 -14.94
C GLY A 317 -11.75 13.12 -15.86
N SER A 318 -11.44 11.97 -16.45
CA SER A 318 -12.29 11.33 -17.47
C SER A 318 -13.25 10.26 -16.97
N GLU A 319 -13.11 9.82 -15.72
CA GLU A 319 -13.98 8.80 -15.14
C GLU A 319 -14.07 8.95 -13.61
N ILE A 320 -15.29 8.82 -13.10
CA ILE A 320 -15.62 8.81 -11.68
C ILE A 320 -16.48 7.58 -11.35
N GLY A 321 -16.21 6.97 -10.20
CA GLY A 321 -16.80 5.71 -9.75
C GLY A 321 -16.92 5.61 -8.24
N LEU A 322 -17.38 4.47 -7.76
CA LEU A 322 -17.70 4.19 -6.36
C LEU A 322 -17.12 2.82 -5.95
N ILE A 323 -16.57 2.73 -4.75
CA ILE A 323 -16.39 1.45 -4.06
C ILE A 323 -17.54 1.29 -3.06
N ASP A 324 -18.49 0.46 -3.41
CA ASP A 324 -19.67 0.13 -2.61
C ASP A 324 -19.44 -1.18 -1.83
N VAL A 325 -20.07 -1.31 -0.67
CA VAL A 325 -20.01 -2.52 0.17
C VAL A 325 -21.43 -3.03 0.40
N VAL A 326 -21.83 -3.99 -0.43
CA VAL A 326 -23.21 -4.46 -0.53
C VAL A 326 -23.48 -5.63 0.40
N ASP A 327 -24.66 -5.64 1.01
CA ASP A 327 -25.26 -6.76 1.76
C ASP A 327 -26.79 -6.76 1.56
N LYS A 328 -27.50 -7.69 2.17
CA LYS A 328 -28.97 -7.91 2.06
C LYS A 328 -29.82 -6.69 2.41
N ASP A 329 -29.28 -5.76 3.19
CA ASP A 329 -29.95 -4.54 3.64
C ASP A 329 -29.54 -3.30 2.82
N SER A 330 -28.76 -3.45 1.75
CA SER A 330 -28.18 -2.31 1.03
C SER A 330 -29.23 -1.39 0.41
N ALA A 331 -29.02 -0.09 0.62
CA ALA A 331 -29.80 0.94 -0.04
C ALA A 331 -29.43 1.09 -1.53
N ASP A 332 -30.41 1.46 -2.35
CA ASP A 332 -30.15 2.00 -3.68
C ASP A 332 -29.42 3.35 -3.59
N PHE A 333 -28.60 3.65 -4.60
CA PHE A 333 -28.04 4.99 -4.83
C PHE A 333 -28.68 5.65 -6.05
N GLU A 334 -28.59 6.97 -6.12
CA GLU A 334 -28.69 7.73 -7.37
C GLU A 334 -27.54 8.73 -7.48
N TYR A 335 -27.08 9.00 -8.70
CA TYR A 335 -25.95 9.90 -8.94
C TYR A 335 -26.21 10.85 -10.11
N SER A 336 -25.67 12.06 -10.02
CA SER A 336 -25.65 13.08 -11.06
C SER A 336 -24.21 13.51 -11.32
N ILE A 337 -23.92 13.87 -12.58
CA ILE A 337 -22.69 14.54 -13.01
C ILE A 337 -23.08 15.88 -13.61
N ASP A 338 -22.37 16.94 -13.24
CA ASP A 338 -22.48 18.31 -13.81
C ASP A 338 -23.91 18.88 -13.81
N GLY A 339 -24.69 18.58 -12.77
CA GLY A 339 -26.11 19.00 -12.65
C GLY A 339 -27.07 18.27 -13.60
N GLY A 340 -26.62 17.22 -14.28
CA GLY A 340 -27.45 16.38 -15.16
C GLY A 340 -28.52 15.57 -14.40
N PRO A 341 -29.43 14.88 -15.13
CA PRO A 341 -30.47 14.07 -14.52
C PRO A 341 -29.88 12.92 -13.69
N PHE A 342 -30.43 12.72 -12.49
CA PHE A 342 -30.02 11.63 -11.60
C PHE A 342 -30.25 10.25 -12.24
N ARG A 343 -29.22 9.42 -12.19
CA ARG A 343 -29.22 8.03 -12.67
C ARG A 343 -29.24 7.09 -11.46
N LYS A 344 -30.11 6.09 -11.48
CA LYS A 344 -30.19 5.11 -10.38
C LYS A 344 -29.10 4.04 -10.49
N LEU A 345 -28.35 3.83 -9.42
CA LEU A 345 -27.51 2.66 -9.18
C LEU A 345 -28.22 1.77 -8.15
N ALA A 346 -28.91 0.74 -8.64
CA ALA A 346 -29.66 -0.16 -7.75
C ALA A 346 -28.72 -1.01 -6.86
N ALA A 347 -29.18 -1.37 -5.66
CA ALA A 347 -28.55 -2.42 -4.86
C ALA A 347 -28.73 -3.79 -5.54
N PRO A 348 -27.73 -4.70 -5.53
CA PRO A 348 -27.91 -6.05 -6.04
C PRO A 348 -28.80 -6.86 -5.09
N LYS A 349 -29.77 -7.61 -5.61
CA LYS A 349 -30.79 -8.27 -4.78
C LYS A 349 -30.36 -9.62 -4.21
N ASP A 350 -29.49 -10.31 -4.92
CA ASP A 350 -29.12 -11.72 -4.66
C ASP A 350 -27.84 -11.85 -3.80
N VAL A 351 -27.54 -10.83 -2.98
CA VAL A 351 -26.36 -10.80 -2.12
C VAL A 351 -26.54 -11.72 -0.91
N THR A 352 -25.75 -12.79 -0.85
CA THR A 352 -25.85 -13.82 0.21
C THR A 352 -25.03 -13.50 1.46
N ALA A 353 -24.01 -12.64 1.34
CA ALA A 353 -23.17 -12.12 2.42
C ALA A 353 -22.50 -10.80 1.97
N PRO A 354 -22.02 -9.95 2.91
CA PRO A 354 -21.29 -8.74 2.60
C PRO A 354 -20.19 -8.92 1.54
N THR A 355 -20.18 -8.07 0.50
CA THR A 355 -19.18 -8.13 -0.57
C THR A 355 -18.86 -6.75 -1.16
N MET A 356 -17.69 -6.63 -1.78
CA MET A 356 -17.22 -5.39 -2.42
C MET A 356 -17.78 -5.28 -3.83
N ARG A 357 -18.33 -4.11 -4.17
CA ARG A 357 -18.83 -3.78 -5.50
C ARG A 357 -18.17 -2.49 -6.00
N PRO A 358 -17.03 -2.56 -6.71
CA PRO A 358 -16.49 -1.41 -7.43
C PRO A 358 -17.33 -1.13 -8.68
N VAL A 359 -17.70 0.13 -8.92
CA VAL A 359 -18.63 0.57 -9.97
C VAL A 359 -18.10 1.80 -10.68
N SER A 360 -18.01 1.79 -12.01
CA SER A 360 -17.87 3.02 -12.80
C SER A 360 -19.23 3.72 -12.86
N LEU A 361 -19.33 4.96 -12.38
CA LEU A 361 -20.57 5.73 -12.40
C LEU A 361 -20.72 6.45 -13.75
N VAL A 362 -19.67 7.17 -14.16
CA VAL A 362 -19.55 7.76 -15.51
C VAL A 362 -18.09 7.71 -15.95
N ALA A 363 -17.86 7.21 -17.16
CA ALA A 363 -16.59 7.25 -17.89
C ALA A 363 -16.74 8.01 -19.21
N GLY A 364 -15.63 8.39 -19.84
CA GLY A 364 -15.62 9.15 -21.09
C GLY A 364 -15.84 10.65 -20.92
N LEU A 365 -15.64 11.18 -19.71
CA LEU A 365 -15.64 12.62 -19.44
C LEU A 365 -14.39 13.30 -20.05
N ASP A 366 -14.44 14.63 -20.18
CA ASP A 366 -13.34 15.40 -20.73
C ASP A 366 -12.22 15.55 -19.68
N ARG A 367 -11.12 14.81 -19.88
CA ARG A 367 -9.99 14.76 -18.94
C ARG A 367 -9.40 16.14 -18.60
N GLU A 368 -9.62 17.15 -19.44
CA GLU A 368 -9.10 18.50 -19.20
C GLU A 368 -10.07 19.43 -18.45
N LYS A 369 -11.34 19.04 -18.26
CA LYS A 369 -12.35 19.85 -17.57
C LYS A 369 -12.52 19.49 -16.09
N GLU A 370 -13.06 20.45 -15.35
CA GLU A 370 -13.61 20.22 -14.02
C GLU A 370 -15.04 19.70 -14.14
N HIS A 371 -15.39 18.78 -13.24
CA HIS A 371 -16.64 18.03 -13.17
C HIS A 371 -17.09 17.91 -11.71
N GLU A 372 -18.41 17.80 -11.48
CA GLU A 372 -18.97 17.57 -10.15
C GLU A 372 -19.80 16.27 -10.10
N LEU A 373 -19.44 15.36 -9.18
CA LEU A 373 -20.27 14.25 -8.77
C LEU A 373 -21.18 14.68 -7.61
N ILE A 374 -22.47 14.36 -7.71
CA ILE A 374 -23.39 14.29 -6.58
C ILE A 374 -23.93 12.85 -6.49
N LEU A 375 -23.60 12.14 -5.41
CA LEU A 375 -24.15 10.83 -5.05
C LEU A 375 -25.16 11.01 -3.91
N LYS A 376 -26.28 10.29 -3.98
CA LYS A 376 -27.39 10.35 -3.02
C LYS A 376 -27.93 8.96 -2.67
N THR A 377 -28.25 8.72 -1.41
CA THR A 377 -28.96 7.51 -0.96
C THR A 377 -30.42 7.59 -1.41
N ALA A 378 -30.88 6.64 -2.24
CA ALA A 378 -32.15 6.70 -2.98
C ALA A 378 -33.29 5.85 -2.40
N SER A 379 -33.00 4.89 -1.50
CA SER A 379 -34.00 4.06 -0.83
C SER A 379 -33.73 3.93 0.67
N PRO A 380 -34.69 3.41 1.46
CA PRO A 380 -34.38 2.78 2.75
C PRO A 380 -33.37 1.64 2.60
N GLY A 381 -32.68 1.33 3.69
CA GLY A 381 -31.56 0.38 3.73
C GLY A 381 -30.26 1.07 4.17
N THR A 382 -29.16 0.33 4.16
CA THR A 382 -27.84 0.82 4.58
C THR A 382 -26.96 1.12 3.36
N ALA A 383 -26.58 2.37 3.17
CA ALA A 383 -25.57 2.77 2.18
C ALA A 383 -24.16 2.69 2.81
N ARG A 384 -23.21 2.04 2.14
CA ARG A 384 -21.85 1.78 2.66
C ARG A 384 -20.77 2.13 1.64
N VAL A 385 -20.10 3.26 1.80
CA VAL A 385 -19.07 3.75 0.87
C VAL A 385 -17.67 3.46 1.41
N GLY A 386 -16.88 2.74 0.61
CA GLY A 386 -15.47 2.43 0.86
C GLY A 386 -14.47 3.37 0.16
N GLY A 387 -14.96 4.27 -0.70
CA GLY A 387 -14.16 5.26 -1.42
C GLY A 387 -14.80 5.66 -2.75
N LEU A 388 -14.31 6.74 -3.37
CA LEU A 388 -14.63 7.12 -4.74
C LEU A 388 -13.47 6.72 -5.66
N LEU A 389 -13.76 6.32 -6.89
CA LEU A 389 -12.78 5.92 -7.90
C LEU A 389 -12.60 7.05 -8.91
N LEU A 390 -11.38 7.50 -9.17
CA LEU A 390 -11.13 8.65 -10.04
C LEU A 390 -9.94 8.42 -10.98
N ASN A 391 -10.17 8.43 -12.29
CA ASN A 391 -9.11 8.61 -13.30
C ASN A 391 -8.97 10.12 -13.56
N GLY A 392 -8.15 10.79 -12.74
CA GLY A 392 -8.13 12.24 -12.64
C GLY A 392 -7.34 12.77 -11.44
N MET A 393 -7.76 13.93 -10.95
CA MET A 393 -7.19 14.62 -9.79
C MET A 393 -8.25 15.48 -9.09
N ILE A 394 -7.99 15.80 -7.82
CA ILE A 394 -8.77 16.72 -7.00
C ILE A 394 -7.87 17.88 -6.52
N ALA A 395 -8.47 19.01 -6.14
CA ALA A 395 -7.70 20.14 -5.61
C ALA A 395 -7.13 19.79 -4.22
N ASN A 396 -5.81 19.88 -4.05
CA ASN A 396 -5.18 19.62 -2.75
C ASN A 396 -5.55 20.73 -1.74
N ALA A 397 -6.45 20.41 -0.79
CA ALA A 397 -6.94 21.35 0.22
C ALA A 397 -5.90 21.81 1.25
N LEU A 398 -4.67 21.27 1.21
CA LEU A 398 -3.53 21.64 2.05
C LEU A 398 -2.40 22.35 1.27
N ALA A 399 -2.59 22.62 -0.03
CA ALA A 399 -1.62 23.32 -0.86
C ALA A 399 -1.45 24.79 -0.43
N GLY A 400 -0.21 25.30 -0.48
CA GLY A 400 0.14 26.66 -0.09
C GLY A 400 0.18 26.93 1.43
N LEU A 401 -0.35 26.02 2.25
CA LEU A 401 -0.32 26.15 3.71
C LEU A 401 1.05 25.81 4.31
N THR A 402 1.44 26.52 5.37
CA THR A 402 2.55 26.12 6.24
C THR A 402 2.22 24.82 6.98
N LYS A 403 3.24 24.06 7.41
CA LYS A 403 3.00 22.78 8.10
C LYS A 403 2.17 22.93 9.39
N LEU A 404 2.29 24.06 10.10
CA LEU A 404 1.46 24.37 11.27
C LEU A 404 -0.01 24.61 10.90
N GLN A 405 -0.29 25.35 9.83
CA GLN A 405 -1.66 25.51 9.31
C GLN A 405 -2.26 24.18 8.84
N GLN A 406 -1.46 23.29 8.26
CA GLN A 406 -1.90 21.93 7.91
C GLN A 406 -2.27 21.11 9.15
N ILE A 407 -1.44 21.16 10.21
CA ILE A 407 -1.72 20.53 11.52
C ILE A 407 -3.04 21.03 12.12
N ASP A 408 -3.25 22.35 12.13
CA ASP A 408 -4.47 22.95 12.66
C ASP A 408 -5.71 22.61 11.81
N GLN A 409 -5.60 22.63 10.48
CA GLN A 409 -6.71 22.26 9.58
C GLN A 409 -7.09 20.78 9.66
N ILE A 410 -6.11 19.86 9.79
CA ILE A 410 -6.38 18.44 9.98
C ILE A 410 -7.02 18.19 11.36
N TYR A 411 -6.55 18.88 12.40
CA TYR A 411 -7.12 18.75 13.74
C TYR A 411 -8.54 19.33 13.86
N ALA A 412 -8.86 20.40 13.13
CA ALA A 412 -10.22 20.95 13.07
C ALA A 412 -11.26 19.98 12.45
N GLY A 413 -10.82 18.90 11.80
CA GLY A 413 -11.68 17.86 11.22
C GLY A 413 -11.88 16.61 12.09
N ILE A 414 -11.38 16.59 13.34
CA ILE A 414 -11.52 15.47 14.28
C ILE A 414 -11.95 15.96 15.68
N ASP A 415 -12.45 15.05 16.50
CA ASP A 415 -12.97 15.38 17.83
C ASP A 415 -11.85 15.93 18.76
N PRO A 416 -12.16 16.87 19.67
CA PRO A 416 -11.16 17.46 20.55
C PRO A 416 -10.74 16.50 21.68
N ILE A 417 -9.46 16.53 22.03
CA ILE A 417 -8.90 15.75 23.14
C ILE A 417 -9.28 16.37 24.49
N THR A 418 -9.80 15.56 25.40
CA THR A 418 -10.22 15.96 26.77
C THR A 418 -9.21 15.60 27.87
N TYR A 419 -8.03 15.10 27.50
CA TYR A 419 -6.96 14.70 28.42
C TYR A 419 -6.52 15.86 29.34
N GLN A 420 -6.40 15.56 30.64
CA GLN A 420 -5.77 16.43 31.63
C GLN A 420 -4.43 15.82 32.08
N PRO A 421 -3.29 16.51 31.88
CA PRO A 421 -1.97 15.96 32.20
C PRO A 421 -1.68 16.06 33.71
N PRO A 422 -0.97 15.08 34.31
CA PRO A 422 -0.76 15.03 35.75
C PRO A 422 0.08 16.22 36.26
N ALA A 423 -0.21 16.66 37.48
CA ALA A 423 0.60 17.66 38.18
C ALA A 423 2.02 17.13 38.45
N GLY A 424 3.02 18.00 38.47
CA GLY A 424 4.42 17.63 38.74
C GLY A 424 5.13 16.85 37.63
N ARG A 425 4.48 16.58 36.49
CA ARG A 425 5.01 15.84 35.33
C ARG A 425 6.41 16.26 34.83
N PHE A 426 6.78 17.52 35.06
CA PHE A 426 8.07 18.10 34.66
C PHE A 426 9.18 18.01 35.70
N ALA A 427 8.95 17.42 36.89
CA ALA A 427 9.92 17.42 38.00
C ALA A 427 11.29 16.81 37.62
N ASN A 428 11.30 15.85 36.68
CA ASN A 428 12.52 15.19 36.18
C ASN A 428 13.03 15.77 34.84
N ILE A 429 12.41 16.84 34.32
CA ILE A 429 12.88 17.58 33.12
C ILE A 429 12.89 19.13 33.29
N PRO A 430 13.39 19.68 34.42
CA PRO A 430 13.32 21.12 34.68
C PRO A 430 14.11 21.97 33.69
N LYS A 431 15.28 21.53 33.20
CA LYS A 431 16.11 22.28 32.24
C LYS A 431 15.44 22.37 30.87
N THR A 432 14.73 21.31 30.47
CA THR A 432 13.91 21.28 29.26
C THR A 432 12.80 22.32 29.33
N MET A 433 12.08 22.40 30.46
CA MET A 433 11.00 23.39 30.63
C MET A 433 11.55 24.82 30.80
N GLU A 434 12.71 25.01 31.41
CA GLU A 434 13.42 26.29 31.41
C GLU A 434 13.78 26.72 29.98
N LYS A 435 14.34 25.79 29.19
CA LYS A 435 14.66 26.02 27.78
C LYS A 435 13.44 26.34 26.93
N LEU A 436 12.29 25.68 27.13
CA LEU A 436 11.04 26.05 26.44
C LEU A 436 10.57 27.45 26.84
N ARG A 437 10.47 27.76 28.13
CA ARG A 437 9.96 29.06 28.61
C ARG A 437 10.85 30.26 28.25
N ASN A 438 12.17 30.08 28.30
CA ASN A 438 13.16 31.18 28.32
C ASN A 438 14.41 30.95 27.45
N GLY A 439 14.69 29.73 27.00
CA GLY A 439 15.88 29.41 26.20
C GLY A 439 15.72 29.71 24.72
N VAL A 440 16.85 29.78 24.02
CA VAL A 440 16.90 30.03 22.56
C VAL A 440 16.79 28.71 21.77
N ASP A 441 17.51 27.67 22.16
CA ASP A 441 17.53 26.36 21.48
C ASP A 441 17.27 25.19 22.47
N LEU A 442 16.41 24.26 22.07
CA LEU A 442 16.22 22.94 22.70
C LEU A 442 16.51 21.82 21.67
N ARG A 443 17.55 21.02 21.91
CA ARG A 443 17.89 19.84 21.10
C ARG A 443 17.18 18.61 21.63
N MET A 444 16.22 18.09 20.87
CA MET A 444 15.39 16.96 21.27
C MET A 444 15.66 15.75 20.36
N VAL A 445 16.20 14.65 20.90
CA VAL A 445 16.43 13.42 20.13
C VAL A 445 15.30 12.43 20.41
N LEU A 446 14.58 12.02 19.38
CA LEU A 446 13.59 10.94 19.44
C LEU A 446 14.27 9.62 19.06
N LEU A 447 14.33 8.68 20.01
CA LEU A 447 14.89 7.35 19.84
C LEU A 447 13.79 6.29 19.83
N GLY A 448 13.82 5.40 18.85
CA GLY A 448 12.88 4.28 18.77
C GLY A 448 12.74 3.72 17.36
N ASP A 449 11.52 3.27 17.04
CA ASP A 449 11.15 2.63 15.78
C ASP A 449 10.29 3.56 14.89
N SER A 450 9.57 2.97 13.94
CA SER A 450 8.67 3.69 13.03
C SER A 450 7.40 4.26 13.72
N ILE A 451 7.04 3.82 14.93
CA ILE A 451 6.00 4.50 15.72
C ILE A 451 6.53 5.81 16.30
N MET A 452 7.79 5.83 16.75
CA MET A 452 8.49 7.11 17.02
C MET A 452 8.71 7.93 15.73
N GLY A 453 8.67 7.27 14.57
CA GLY A 453 8.49 7.89 13.25
C GLY A 453 7.16 8.63 13.10
N ASN A 454 6.03 8.04 13.49
CA ASN A 454 4.74 8.75 13.56
C ASN A 454 4.77 9.87 14.62
N THR A 455 5.35 9.63 15.80
CA THR A 455 5.53 10.67 16.84
C THR A 455 6.30 11.87 16.30
N SER A 456 7.39 11.65 15.57
CA SER A 456 8.10 12.72 14.87
C SER A 456 7.27 13.33 13.72
N GLY A 457 6.58 12.50 12.92
CA GLY A 457 5.78 12.91 11.77
C GLY A 457 4.56 13.79 12.12
N SER A 458 4.09 13.74 13.36
CA SER A 458 3.10 14.68 13.90
C SER A 458 3.52 16.14 13.81
N ALA A 459 4.84 16.41 13.77
CA ALA A 459 5.44 17.74 13.81
C ALA A 459 5.03 18.57 15.06
N PHE A 460 4.84 17.89 16.21
CA PHE A 460 4.52 18.50 17.51
C PHE A 460 5.48 19.59 17.97
N GLU A 461 6.73 19.61 17.50
CA GLU A 461 7.67 20.70 17.75
C GLU A 461 7.14 22.06 17.26
N LEU A 462 6.32 22.08 16.20
CA LEU A 462 5.66 23.30 15.73
C LEU A 462 4.55 23.77 16.68
N LEU A 463 3.94 22.84 17.42
CA LEU A 463 2.98 23.13 18.49
C LEU A 463 3.70 23.65 19.74
N LEU A 464 4.81 23.01 20.12
CA LEU A 464 5.66 23.50 21.21
C LEU A 464 6.20 24.90 20.90
N MET A 465 6.69 25.17 19.69
CA MET A 465 7.15 26.51 19.30
C MET A 465 6.02 27.54 19.15
N ARG A 466 4.76 27.11 19.04
CA ARG A 466 3.59 28.02 19.10
C ARG A 466 3.28 28.43 20.54
N ASP A 467 3.31 27.49 21.47
CA ASP A 467 3.10 27.75 22.91
C ASP A 467 4.30 28.41 23.59
N TYR A 468 5.51 28.12 23.11
CA TYR A 468 6.79 28.57 23.64
C TYR A 468 7.61 29.36 22.60
N PRO A 469 7.11 30.50 22.09
CA PRO A 469 7.65 31.19 20.90
C PRO A 469 9.01 31.88 21.08
N LYS A 470 9.69 31.69 22.21
CA LYS A 470 11.08 32.10 22.42
C LYS A 470 12.10 31.01 22.05
N CYS A 471 11.67 29.75 22.07
CA CYS A 471 12.53 28.59 21.96
C CYS A 471 12.42 27.92 20.59
N ASN A 472 13.54 27.68 19.94
CA ASN A 472 13.68 26.89 18.72
C ASN A 472 13.88 25.41 19.09
N VAL A 473 12.90 24.57 18.76
CA VAL A 473 12.92 23.13 19.09
C VAL A 473 13.57 22.34 17.95
N ILE A 474 14.86 22.06 18.10
CA ILE A 474 15.68 21.27 17.17
C ILE A 474 15.39 19.77 17.42
N LYS A 475 14.27 19.29 16.87
CA LYS A 475 13.87 17.88 16.92
C LYS A 475 14.68 17.04 15.92
N ILE A 476 15.24 15.93 16.40
CA ILE A 476 16.06 14.97 15.64
C ILE A 476 15.42 13.58 15.75
N ALA A 477 14.97 13.02 14.63
CA ALA A 477 14.45 11.65 14.57
C ALA A 477 15.59 10.66 14.34
N SER A 478 15.98 9.92 15.38
CA SER A 478 17.06 8.93 15.35
C SER A 478 16.46 7.52 15.49
N LEU A 479 16.06 6.96 14.35
CA LEU A 479 15.10 5.85 14.30
C LEU A 479 15.63 4.67 13.47
N ARG A 480 15.20 3.47 13.85
CA ARG A 480 15.39 2.24 13.05
C ARG A 480 14.17 1.34 13.18
N SER A 481 13.45 1.17 12.08
CA SER A 481 12.22 0.37 12.01
C SER A 481 12.41 -1.05 12.54
N SER A 482 11.37 -1.56 13.20
CA SER A 482 11.34 -2.90 13.82
C SER A 482 12.38 -3.14 14.93
N THR A 483 13.01 -2.08 15.48
CA THR A 483 14.01 -2.22 16.56
C THR A 483 13.87 -1.18 17.66
N GLY A 484 14.01 -1.61 18.92
CA GLY A 484 14.02 -0.77 20.11
C GLY A 484 15.33 -0.86 20.89
N CYS A 485 15.30 -0.54 22.18
CA CYS A 485 16.50 -0.38 23.01
C CYS A 485 17.34 -1.67 23.17
N LYS A 486 16.76 -2.86 22.97
CA LYS A 486 17.48 -4.14 22.81
C LYS A 486 18.57 -4.10 21.73
N TYR A 487 18.39 -3.29 20.68
CA TYR A 487 19.39 -3.08 19.63
C TYR A 487 20.33 -1.92 19.97
N TYR A 488 19.80 -0.80 20.49
CA TYR A 488 20.57 0.42 20.74
C TYR A 488 21.57 0.33 21.89
N ARG A 489 21.30 -0.51 22.92
CA ARG A 489 22.22 -0.71 24.06
C ARG A 489 23.49 -1.50 23.71
N GLU A 490 23.50 -2.20 22.58
CA GLU A 490 24.58 -3.10 22.17
C GLU A 490 25.57 -2.38 21.24
N GLU A 491 26.82 -2.87 21.16
CA GLU A 491 27.84 -2.41 20.19
C GLU A 491 28.08 -0.88 20.18
N ASN A 492 27.94 -0.21 21.34
CA ASN A 492 28.08 1.24 21.52
C ASN A 492 27.15 2.10 20.64
N ARG A 493 26.04 1.53 20.14
CA ARG A 493 25.11 2.24 19.24
C ARG A 493 24.44 3.46 19.87
N VAL A 494 24.43 3.58 21.20
CA VAL A 494 24.06 4.81 21.91
C VAL A 494 24.89 6.02 21.45
N GLN A 495 26.17 5.83 21.10
CA GLN A 495 27.00 6.88 20.51
C GLN A 495 26.42 7.36 19.17
N ASP A 496 26.16 6.42 18.26
CA ASP A 496 25.71 6.70 16.90
C ASP A 496 24.24 7.10 16.78
N TYR A 497 23.38 6.72 17.71
CA TYR A 497 21.95 7.05 17.66
C TYR A 497 21.56 8.17 18.63
N VAL A 498 22.34 8.47 19.67
CA VAL A 498 21.99 9.51 20.65
C VAL A 498 23.10 10.54 20.81
N LEU A 499 24.28 10.14 21.29
CA LEU A 499 25.27 11.10 21.81
C LEU A 499 25.90 11.98 20.72
N LYS A 500 26.09 11.47 19.49
CA LYS A 500 26.54 12.29 18.34
C LYS A 500 25.64 13.49 18.05
N HIS A 501 24.39 13.46 18.51
CA HIS A 501 23.42 14.55 18.32
C HIS A 501 23.43 15.58 19.45
N ASN A 502 24.17 15.35 20.55
CA ASN A 502 24.24 16.23 21.74
C ASN A 502 22.85 16.69 22.22
N PRO A 503 21.98 15.78 22.70
CA PRO A 503 20.62 16.09 23.14
C PRO A 503 20.59 16.93 24.42
N ASP A 504 19.65 17.85 24.52
CA ASP A 504 19.20 18.36 25.83
C ASP A 504 18.17 17.38 26.43
N LEU A 505 17.18 17.00 25.62
CA LEU A 505 16.15 16.00 25.94
C LEU A 505 16.28 14.78 25.03
N LEU A 506 16.31 13.60 25.63
CA LEU A 506 16.15 12.30 24.96
C LEU A 506 14.71 11.80 25.16
N VAL A 507 13.98 11.57 24.08
CA VAL A 507 12.61 11.04 24.10
C VAL A 507 12.65 9.60 23.59
N ILE A 508 12.36 8.62 24.46
CA ILE A 508 12.39 7.19 24.11
C ILE A 508 10.97 6.63 24.07
N GLY A 509 10.65 5.85 23.02
CA GLY A 509 9.38 5.14 22.91
C GLY A 509 9.39 4.07 21.82
N GLY A 510 8.21 3.77 21.28
CA GLY A 510 8.01 2.78 20.21
C GLY A 510 7.68 1.36 20.72
N ILE A 511 7.08 0.55 19.84
CA ILE A 511 6.62 -0.82 20.15
C ILE A 511 7.76 -1.84 20.14
N SER A 512 8.80 -1.60 19.35
CA SER A 512 9.91 -2.53 19.08
C SER A 512 10.87 -2.74 20.27
N ASN A 513 10.60 -2.11 21.43
CA ASN A 513 11.20 -2.47 22.71
C ASN A 513 10.73 -3.87 23.17
N GLY A 514 9.53 -4.31 22.75
CA GLY A 514 9.06 -5.69 22.91
C GLY A 514 9.04 -6.13 24.38
N GLY A 515 8.34 -5.36 25.22
CA GLY A 515 8.16 -5.61 26.66
C GLY A 515 9.36 -5.32 27.57
N ASP A 516 10.53 -5.01 27.02
CA ASP A 516 11.78 -4.90 27.79
C ASP A 516 12.10 -3.45 28.17
N ALA A 517 11.72 -3.09 29.40
CA ALA A 517 12.05 -1.80 30.01
C ALA A 517 13.51 -1.74 30.52
N GLU A 518 14.16 -2.87 30.80
CA GLU A 518 15.54 -2.93 31.28
C GLU A 518 16.54 -2.64 30.15
N ALA A 519 16.22 -3.01 28.91
CA ALA A 519 16.92 -2.52 27.74
C ALA A 519 16.81 -0.99 27.59
N VAL A 520 15.65 -0.39 27.93
CA VAL A 520 15.48 1.08 27.95
C VAL A 520 16.33 1.71 29.05
N ARG A 521 16.32 1.14 30.26
CA ARG A 521 17.21 1.53 31.38
C ARG A 521 18.68 1.55 30.96
N SER A 522 19.14 0.47 30.33
CA SER A 522 20.53 0.34 29.87
C SER A 522 20.94 1.47 28.91
N VAL A 523 20.06 1.87 27.99
CA VAL A 523 20.30 3.02 27.10
C VAL A 523 20.40 4.33 27.89
N ILE A 524 19.48 4.59 28.83
CA ILE A 524 19.50 5.79 29.68
C ILE A 524 20.82 5.91 30.45
N GLN A 525 21.26 4.81 31.06
CA GLN A 525 22.51 4.74 31.82
C GLN A 525 23.73 4.97 30.92
N GLN A 526 23.78 4.36 29.72
CA GLN A 526 24.86 4.59 28.74
C GLN A 526 24.92 6.03 28.24
N VAL A 527 23.78 6.69 28.05
CA VAL A 527 23.71 8.12 27.66
C VAL A 527 24.25 8.99 28.79
N ARG A 528 23.76 8.81 30.02
CA ARG A 528 24.17 9.66 31.16
C ARG A 528 25.61 9.40 31.63
N ALA A 529 26.16 8.20 31.43
CA ALA A 529 27.58 7.92 31.69
C ALA A 529 28.53 8.79 30.84
N GLN A 530 28.07 9.27 29.68
CA GLN A 530 28.86 10.12 28.77
C GLN A 530 28.37 11.58 28.74
N LYS A 531 27.09 11.83 29.03
CA LYS A 531 26.48 13.16 29.11
C LYS A 531 25.45 13.23 30.26
N PRO A 532 25.90 13.42 31.51
CA PRO A 532 25.04 13.34 32.71
C PRO A 532 23.85 14.31 32.70
N ASP A 533 24.02 15.49 32.12
CA ASP A 533 22.99 16.53 32.00
C ASP A 533 21.82 16.20 31.07
N THR A 534 21.86 15.06 30.36
CA THR A 534 20.78 14.68 29.44
C THR A 534 19.51 14.35 30.21
N GLU A 535 18.48 15.16 30.01
CA GLU A 535 17.14 14.91 30.52
C GLU A 535 16.41 13.89 29.64
N VAL A 536 15.46 13.16 30.20
CA VAL A 536 14.83 12.00 29.53
C VAL A 536 13.32 12.03 29.71
N LEU A 537 12.59 11.82 28.62
CA LEU A 537 11.14 11.57 28.59
C LEU A 537 10.87 10.18 28.01
N LEU A 538 10.15 9.35 28.77
CA LEU A 538 9.74 8.01 28.36
C LEU A 538 8.26 7.99 27.95
N LEU A 539 7.97 7.46 26.76
CA LEU A 539 6.63 7.36 26.18
C LEU A 539 6.16 5.90 26.09
N THR A 540 4.92 5.63 26.49
CA THR A 540 4.27 4.32 26.27
C THR A 540 3.64 4.21 24.87
N PRO A 541 3.49 2.99 24.31
CA PRO A 541 3.12 2.81 22.91
C PRO A 541 1.63 3.10 22.64
N VAL A 542 1.37 3.84 21.57
CA VAL A 542 0.03 4.23 21.13
C VAL A 542 -0.47 3.43 19.93
N PHE A 543 0.37 3.31 18.90
CA PHE A 543 0.06 2.59 17.66
C PHE A 543 0.70 1.20 17.63
N GLY A 544 0.29 0.37 16.67
CA GLY A 544 0.61 -1.06 16.57
C GLY A 544 -0.39 -1.80 15.67
N ALA A 545 -0.19 -3.10 15.49
CA ALA A 545 -1.11 -3.95 14.75
C ALA A 545 -2.26 -4.46 15.65
N MET A 546 -3.41 -4.76 15.04
CA MET A 546 -4.62 -5.28 15.74
C MET A 546 -4.42 -6.60 16.50
N ARG A 547 -3.27 -7.27 16.35
CA ARG A 547 -2.90 -8.48 17.09
C ARG A 547 -2.13 -8.20 18.39
N ASP A 548 -1.56 -6.99 18.52
CA ASP A 548 -0.59 -6.65 19.55
C ASP A 548 -1.30 -6.42 20.90
N GLU A 549 -0.63 -6.73 22.00
CA GLU A 549 -1.26 -6.78 23.33
C GLU A 549 -1.78 -5.40 23.78
N HIS A 550 -0.98 -4.34 23.64
CA HIS A 550 -1.37 -2.96 23.98
C HIS A 550 -2.47 -2.38 23.08
N ILE A 551 -2.89 -3.12 22.04
CA ILE A 551 -4.02 -2.81 21.16
C ILE A 551 -5.27 -3.64 21.53
N ARG A 552 -5.09 -4.81 22.14
CA ARG A 552 -6.17 -5.77 22.45
C ARG A 552 -6.63 -5.75 23.91
N THR A 553 -5.73 -5.50 24.85
CA THR A 553 -5.98 -5.52 26.31
C THR A 553 -5.64 -4.17 26.93
N TYR A 554 -6.06 -3.09 26.25
CA TYR A 554 -5.93 -1.73 26.74
C TYR A 554 -6.69 -1.51 28.07
N THR A 555 -6.07 -0.73 28.98
CA THR A 555 -6.65 -0.18 30.20
C THR A 555 -6.37 1.32 30.28
N ARG A 556 -7.32 2.14 30.76
CA ARG A 556 -7.11 3.59 30.96
C ARG A 556 -5.87 3.84 31.80
N ASP A 557 -5.95 3.41 33.06
CA ASP A 557 -4.88 3.51 34.02
C ASP A 557 -3.88 2.35 33.84
N ILE A 558 -2.67 2.53 34.38
CA ILE A 558 -1.67 1.47 34.40
C ILE A 558 -2.10 0.42 35.42
N ASP A 559 -2.29 -0.82 34.97
CA ASP A 559 -2.37 -1.95 35.89
C ASP A 559 -1.02 -2.13 36.59
N THR A 560 -0.99 -1.96 37.90
CA THR A 560 0.20 -2.15 38.75
C THR A 560 0.26 -3.53 39.40
N THR A 561 -0.72 -4.41 39.12
CA THR A 561 -0.80 -5.77 39.67
C THR A 561 -0.06 -6.80 38.80
N THR A 562 0.07 -6.56 37.48
CA THR A 562 0.82 -7.41 36.55
C THR A 562 2.16 -6.81 36.13
N SER A 563 3.11 -7.64 35.70
CA SER A 563 4.42 -7.19 35.17
C SER A 563 4.33 -6.77 33.69
N ASN A 564 3.42 -5.86 33.36
CA ASN A 564 3.24 -5.34 32.01
C ASN A 564 4.25 -4.21 31.66
N PHE A 565 4.37 -3.90 30.38
CA PHE A 565 5.36 -2.93 29.88
C PHE A 565 5.13 -1.50 30.39
N ARG A 566 3.88 -1.04 30.53
CA ARG A 566 3.58 0.32 31.02
C ARG A 566 4.03 0.49 32.47
N TYR A 567 3.73 -0.47 33.34
CA TYR A 567 4.17 -0.45 34.74
C TYR A 567 5.68 -0.58 34.88
N ASN A 568 6.32 -1.45 34.10
CA ASN A 568 7.78 -1.59 34.17
C ASN A 568 8.52 -0.36 33.61
N MET A 569 7.98 0.31 32.58
CA MET A 569 8.47 1.62 32.13
C MET A 569 8.27 2.72 33.19
N GLN A 570 7.17 2.70 33.93
CA GLN A 570 6.91 3.64 35.04
C GLN A 570 7.96 3.47 36.17
N LYS A 571 8.34 2.23 36.51
CA LYS A 571 9.41 1.95 37.48
C LYS A 571 10.76 2.46 37.00
N VAL A 572 11.16 2.14 35.76
CA VAL A 572 12.39 2.65 35.16
C VAL A 572 12.41 4.18 35.16
N ALA A 573 11.28 4.85 34.87
CA ALA A 573 11.22 6.31 34.94
C ALA A 573 11.40 6.87 36.37
N ALA A 574 10.84 6.21 37.38
CA ALA A 574 10.99 6.63 38.78
C ALA A 574 12.41 6.41 39.31
N GLU A 575 12.98 5.24 39.05
CA GLU A 575 14.31 4.82 39.52
C GLU A 575 15.45 5.53 38.77
N GLU A 576 15.30 5.77 37.47
CA GLU A 576 16.26 6.54 36.67
C GLU A 576 15.92 8.04 36.63
N HIS A 577 15.05 8.57 37.49
CA HIS A 577 14.68 10.00 37.52
C HIS A 577 14.43 10.60 36.12
N CYS A 578 13.50 10.01 35.37
CA CYS A 578 13.08 10.47 34.04
C CYS A 578 11.65 11.03 34.10
N ALA A 579 11.28 11.92 33.18
CA ALA A 579 9.86 12.19 32.95
C ALA A 579 9.20 10.98 32.26
N PHE A 580 7.91 10.80 32.54
CA PHE A 580 7.12 9.70 32.02
C PHE A 580 5.77 10.23 31.54
N PHE A 581 5.43 9.90 30.30
CA PHE A 581 4.11 10.12 29.76
C PHE A 581 3.53 8.77 29.33
N ASP A 582 2.57 8.27 30.11
CA ASP A 582 1.77 7.12 29.73
C ASP A 582 0.74 7.48 28.65
N MET A 583 1.25 7.77 27.46
CA MET A 583 0.48 8.23 26.30
C MET A 583 -0.51 7.16 25.81
N THR A 584 -0.28 5.87 26.10
CA THR A 584 -1.24 4.77 25.82
C THR A 584 -2.63 5.03 26.42
N GLY A 585 -2.69 5.55 27.66
CA GLY A 585 -3.93 5.80 28.39
C GLY A 585 -4.85 6.79 27.65
N PRO A 586 -4.47 8.08 27.57
CA PRO A 586 -5.27 9.13 26.94
C PRO A 586 -5.58 8.89 25.46
N TRP A 587 -4.66 8.24 24.74
CA TRP A 587 -4.83 7.88 23.33
C TRP A 587 -6.02 6.95 23.11
N TRP A 588 -6.12 5.89 23.89
CA TRP A 588 -7.18 4.89 23.74
C TRP A 588 -8.51 5.32 24.36
N GLU A 589 -8.47 6.10 25.46
CA GLU A 589 -9.66 6.80 25.96
C GLU A 589 -10.27 7.68 24.86
N TYR A 590 -9.43 8.41 24.12
CA TYR A 590 -9.87 9.20 22.97
C TYR A 590 -10.44 8.35 21.83
N ILE A 591 -9.78 7.25 21.41
CA ILE A 591 -10.35 6.35 20.39
C ILE A 591 -11.74 5.87 20.81
N GLN A 592 -11.88 5.39 22.05
CA GLN A 592 -13.12 4.83 22.56
C GLN A 592 -14.25 5.86 22.68
N SER A 593 -13.94 7.15 22.93
CA SER A 593 -14.96 8.21 23.03
C SER A 593 -15.45 8.73 21.68
N THR A 594 -14.62 8.71 20.62
CA THR A 594 -14.97 9.26 19.29
C THR A 594 -16.02 8.48 18.49
N GLY A 595 -16.34 7.25 18.89
CA GLY A 595 -17.21 6.35 18.10
C GLY A 595 -16.62 5.98 16.73
N LYS A 596 -15.30 6.05 16.57
CA LYS A 596 -14.55 5.63 15.37
C LYS A 596 -13.86 4.30 15.62
N THR A 597 -13.64 3.51 14.56
CA THR A 597 -12.75 2.35 14.66
C THR A 597 -11.30 2.80 14.86
N TYR A 598 -10.46 1.96 15.46
CA TYR A 598 -9.00 2.17 15.48
C TYR A 598 -8.44 2.44 14.07
N GLY A 599 -8.98 1.74 13.05
CA GLY A 599 -8.63 1.92 11.64
C GLY A 599 -8.75 3.36 11.13
N TRP A 600 -9.68 4.18 11.66
CA TRP A 600 -9.86 5.60 11.31
C TRP A 600 -8.59 6.44 11.50
N PHE A 601 -7.70 6.01 12.38
CA PHE A 601 -6.44 6.68 12.70
C PHE A 601 -5.21 6.01 12.07
N MET A 602 -5.40 4.93 11.30
CA MET A 602 -4.33 4.13 10.68
C MET A 602 -4.08 4.51 9.22
N GLY A 603 -2.81 4.52 8.81
CA GLY A 603 -2.39 4.62 7.42
C GLY A 603 -2.15 3.24 6.81
N ASP A 604 -1.42 2.39 7.52
CA ASP A 604 -1.20 0.99 7.16
C ASP A 604 -1.65 0.01 8.28
N ALA A 605 -1.09 -1.20 8.32
CA ALA A 605 -1.43 -2.20 9.33
C ALA A 605 -0.79 -1.95 10.73
N VAL A 606 0.13 -0.98 10.84
CA VAL A 606 0.94 -0.69 12.04
C VAL A 606 1.01 0.83 12.34
N HIS A 607 1.11 1.66 11.30
CA HIS A 607 1.39 3.09 11.42
C HIS A 607 0.14 3.97 11.37
N ALA A 608 0.22 5.11 12.04
CA ALA A 608 -0.81 6.15 12.01
C ALA A 608 -0.94 6.81 10.63
N ASN A 609 -2.14 7.28 10.29
CA ASN A 609 -2.37 8.28 9.24
C ASN A 609 -2.20 9.70 9.80
N ASP A 610 -2.44 10.73 8.99
CA ASP A 610 -2.30 12.12 9.41
C ASP A 610 -3.16 12.49 10.63
N ARG A 611 -4.41 11.98 10.74
CA ARG A 611 -5.28 12.19 11.90
C ARG A 611 -4.69 11.54 13.14
N GLY A 612 -4.25 10.29 13.03
CA GLY A 612 -3.57 9.57 14.11
C GLY A 612 -2.30 10.29 14.58
N CYS A 613 -1.49 10.78 13.63
CA CYS A 613 -0.31 11.60 13.92
C CYS A 613 -0.69 12.91 14.64
N GLN A 614 -1.79 13.58 14.26
CA GLN A 614 -2.23 14.79 14.97
C GLN A 614 -2.63 14.49 16.41
N ILE A 615 -3.27 13.36 16.71
CA ILE A 615 -3.59 13.02 18.11
C ILE A 615 -2.32 12.77 18.93
N ILE A 616 -1.27 12.12 18.38
CA ILE A 616 0.03 12.02 19.07
C ILE A 616 0.59 13.42 19.35
N GLY A 617 0.60 14.30 18.33
CA GLY A 617 1.18 15.63 18.46
C GLY A 617 0.44 16.53 19.44
N ARG A 618 -0.90 16.41 19.49
CA ARG A 618 -1.76 17.12 20.43
C ARG A 618 -1.67 16.57 21.85
N LEU A 619 -1.52 15.25 22.02
CA LEU A 619 -1.23 14.67 23.33
C LEU A 619 0.11 15.18 23.89
N LEU A 620 1.13 15.31 23.04
CA LEU A 620 2.41 15.92 23.42
C LEU A 620 2.29 17.43 23.68
N GLU A 621 1.56 18.19 22.85
CA GLU A 621 1.25 19.60 23.10
C GLU A 621 0.59 19.78 24.48
N ILE A 622 -0.49 19.03 24.76
CA ILE A 622 -1.21 19.07 26.04
C ILE A 622 -0.30 18.66 27.21
N TRP A 623 0.56 17.66 27.05
CA TRP A 623 1.46 17.22 28.12
C TRP A 623 2.57 18.24 28.43
N PHE A 624 3.10 18.93 27.41
CA PHE A 624 4.14 19.96 27.56
C PHE A 624 3.60 21.34 27.94
N LYS A 625 2.38 21.70 27.55
CA LYS A 625 1.67 22.92 28.00
C LYS A 625 1.49 22.86 29.52
N GLU A 626 1.46 24.01 30.21
CA GLU A 626 1.29 24.08 31.67
C GLU A 626 -0.18 24.04 32.12
#